data_AF-A0A2E1WJ80-F1
#
_entry.id   AF-A0A2E1WJ80-F1
#
_cell.length_a   1.000
_cell.length_b   1.000
_cell.length_c   1.000
_cell.angle_alpha   90.00
_cell.angle_beta   90.00
_cell.angle_gamma   90.00
#
_symmetry.space_group_name_H-M   'P 1'
#
loop_
_entity.id
_entity.type
_entity.pdbx_description
1 polymer ?
#
loop_
_entity_poly.entity_id
_entity_poly.type
_entity_poly.pdbx_seq_one_letter_code
_entity_poly.pdbx_strand_id
1 'polypeptide(L)'
;MLNFGIDEEGRYLGNTGGVNMFDTFAGIWRQMCDEGTISRAEFVNTSFPQYYRTVEEFCAPFKDNDSPVYQAGLRLVSAKTGVVDCPYRRAFDEAGSAMSAREFAESYVPTLRSWSEAVFLSGLDDARPADERHQIVDTFYQRYEDRVASDPSGHAMDYVHCYLAVKKTADQP
;
A
#
# COMPACT_ATOMS: atom_id res chain seq x y z
N MET A 1 2.92 -10.06 -16.70
CA MET A 1 2.99 -9.90 -15.22
C MET A 1 2.41 -8.55 -14.85
N LEU A 2 1.63 -8.51 -13.78
CA LEU A 2 1.10 -7.29 -13.17
C LEU A 2 1.63 -7.23 -11.74
N ASN A 3 2.28 -6.13 -11.35
CA ASN A 3 2.77 -5.96 -10.00
C ASN A 3 2.62 -4.50 -9.56
N PHE A 4 2.49 -4.24 -8.26
CA PHE A 4 2.57 -2.87 -7.76
C PHE A 4 3.99 -2.33 -7.96
N GLY A 5 4.09 -1.05 -8.31
CA GLY A 5 5.36 -0.42 -8.62
C GLY A 5 5.33 1.07 -8.41
N ILE A 6 6.50 1.67 -8.64
CA ILE A 6 6.67 3.11 -8.73
C ILE A 6 6.65 3.46 -10.22
N ASP A 7 5.80 4.40 -10.61
CA ASP A 7 5.75 4.89 -11.98
C ASP A 7 6.79 6.00 -12.26
N GLU A 8 6.79 6.50 -13.49
CA GLU A 8 7.71 7.52 -13.98
C GLU A 8 7.54 8.87 -13.25
N GLU A 9 6.39 9.10 -12.62
CA GLU A 9 6.10 10.30 -11.82
C GLU A 9 6.43 10.10 -10.33
N GLY A 10 6.93 8.92 -9.94
CA GLY A 10 7.23 8.59 -8.55
C GLY A 10 5.99 8.19 -7.73
N ARG A 11 4.85 7.95 -8.38
CA ARG A 11 3.62 7.52 -7.71
C ARG A 11 3.70 6.04 -7.37
N TYR A 12 3.09 5.64 -6.27
CA TYR A 12 2.94 4.24 -5.85
C TYR A 12 1.64 4.03 -5.08
N LEU A 13 1.32 2.79 -4.71
CA LEU A 13 0.12 2.48 -3.92
C LEU A 13 0.06 3.35 -2.66
N GLY A 14 -1.00 4.15 -2.53
CA GLY A 14 -1.18 5.06 -1.40
C GLY A 14 -0.36 6.36 -1.46
N ASN A 15 0.25 6.68 -2.60
CA ASN A 15 0.92 7.96 -2.85
C ASN A 15 0.79 8.37 -4.33
N THR A 16 -0.31 9.05 -4.66
CA THR A 16 -0.64 9.44 -6.04
C THR A 16 -0.92 10.96 -6.21
N GLY A 17 -0.45 11.77 -5.26
CA GLY A 17 -0.56 13.25 -5.30
C GLY A 17 -1.48 13.84 -4.23
N GLY A 18 -2.20 13.00 -3.48
CA GLY A 18 -3.00 13.38 -2.30
C GLY A 18 -2.27 13.11 -0.98
N VAL A 19 -3.05 12.71 0.04
CA VAL A 19 -2.53 12.31 1.35
C VAL A 19 -1.81 10.97 1.21
N ASN A 20 -0.57 10.91 1.71
CA ASN A 20 0.18 9.66 1.73
C ASN A 20 -0.38 8.71 2.80
N MET A 21 -0.78 7.53 2.35
CA MET A 21 -1.38 6.49 3.20
C MET A 21 -0.40 5.97 4.25
N PHE A 22 0.86 5.71 3.88
CA PHE A 22 1.87 5.20 4.81
C PHE A 22 2.30 6.26 5.83
N ASP A 23 2.35 7.54 5.44
CA ASP A 23 2.56 8.62 6.40
C ASP A 23 1.40 8.74 7.39
N THR A 24 0.16 8.50 6.93
CA THR A 24 -1.01 8.48 7.79
C THR A 24 -0.96 7.30 8.77
N PHE A 25 -0.61 6.10 8.30
CA PHE A 25 -0.35 4.95 9.17
C PHE A 25 0.72 5.24 10.22
N ALA A 26 1.89 5.72 9.79
CA ALA A 26 3.01 6.02 10.67
C ALA A 26 2.68 7.16 11.66
N GLY A 27 1.86 8.12 11.24
CA GLY A 27 1.38 9.22 12.09
C GLY A 27 0.47 8.73 13.21
N ILE A 28 -0.57 7.95 12.88
CA ILE A 28 -1.53 7.43 13.87
C ILE A 28 -0.83 6.44 14.81
N TRP A 29 -0.01 5.53 14.29
CA TRP A 29 0.69 4.54 15.10
C TRP A 29 1.67 5.19 16.08
N ARG A 30 2.39 6.24 15.63
CA ARG A 30 3.26 7.04 16.50
C ARG A 30 2.48 7.79 17.57
N GLN A 31 1.35 8.38 17.23
CA GLN A 31 0.49 9.02 18.22
C GLN A 31 0.06 8.02 19.31
N MET A 32 -0.32 6.80 18.94
CA MET A 32 -0.65 5.75 19.90
C MET A 32 0.56 5.35 20.77
N CYS A 33 1.78 5.42 20.23
CA CYS A 33 3.01 5.22 21.01
C CYS A 33 3.24 6.37 22.01
N ASP A 34 3.07 7.61 21.56
CA ASP A 34 3.28 8.80 22.40
C ASP A 34 2.27 8.88 23.55
N GLU A 35 1.05 8.36 23.34
CA GLU A 35 -0.01 8.24 24.35
C GLU A 35 0.15 7.02 25.27
N GLY A 36 1.11 6.12 24.99
CA GLY A 36 1.36 4.92 25.79
C GLY A 36 0.43 3.74 25.51
N THR A 37 -0.43 3.82 24.49
CA THR A 37 -1.28 2.69 24.05
C THR A 37 -0.42 1.53 23.54
N ILE A 38 0.64 1.85 22.81
CA ILE A 38 1.70 0.91 22.41
C ILE A 38 3.05 1.41 22.92
N SER A 39 3.99 0.48 23.09
CA SER A 39 5.36 0.81 23.45
C SER A 39 6.19 1.27 22.26
N ARG A 40 7.35 1.87 22.54
CA ARG A 40 8.31 2.25 21.51
C ARG A 40 8.87 1.04 20.76
N ALA A 41 9.03 -0.10 21.43
CA ALA A 41 9.48 -1.34 20.80
C ALA A 41 8.44 -1.83 19.78
N GLU A 42 7.16 -1.81 20.15
CA GLU A 42 6.07 -2.21 19.25
C GLU A 42 5.97 -1.28 18.03
N PHE A 43 6.10 0.04 18.23
CA PHE A 43 6.17 0.99 17.12
C PHE A 43 7.32 0.68 16.14
N VAL A 44 8.51 0.38 16.66
CA VAL A 44 9.69 0.04 15.83
C VAL A 44 9.52 -1.30 15.13
N ASN A 45 8.88 -2.28 15.78
CA ASN A 45 8.66 -3.61 15.23
C ASN A 45 7.58 -3.63 14.12
N THR A 46 6.64 -2.68 14.15
CA THR A 46 5.65 -2.49 13.08
C THR A 46 6.31 -1.90 11.83
N SER A 47 6.91 -2.75 11.01
CA SER A 47 7.48 -2.39 9.71
C SER A 47 6.81 -3.18 8.59
N PHE A 48 6.45 -2.48 7.50
CA PHE A 48 5.87 -3.13 6.34
C PHE A 48 7.00 -3.77 5.51
N PRO A 49 7.03 -5.11 5.33
CA PRO A 49 8.05 -5.78 4.53
C PRO A 49 7.72 -5.67 3.04
N GLN A 50 7.46 -4.46 2.57
CA GLN A 50 7.02 -4.16 1.21
C GLN A 50 7.95 -3.15 0.56
N TYR A 51 8.27 -3.40 -0.71
CA TYR A 51 9.07 -2.51 -1.53
C TYR A 51 8.46 -2.44 -2.93
N TYR A 52 8.15 -1.23 -3.38
CA TYR A 52 7.70 -1.00 -4.74
C TYR A 52 8.90 -0.73 -5.63
N ARG A 53 9.06 -1.55 -6.67
CA ARG A 53 10.13 -1.37 -7.65
C ARG A 53 9.74 -0.30 -8.66
N THR A 54 10.72 0.46 -9.12
CA THR A 54 10.59 1.30 -10.31
C THR A 54 10.50 0.45 -11.58
N VAL A 55 10.01 1.04 -12.66
CA VAL A 55 10.02 0.41 -14.00
C VAL A 55 11.43 -0.02 -14.40
N GLU A 56 12.44 0.78 -14.06
CA GLU A 56 13.84 0.48 -14.35
C GLU A 56 14.29 -0.80 -13.63
N GLU A 57 14.03 -0.90 -12.34
CA GLU A 57 14.36 -2.09 -11.54
C GLU A 57 13.62 -3.34 -12.01
N PHE A 58 12.35 -3.21 -12.40
CA PHE A 58 11.61 -4.30 -13.02
C PHE A 58 12.23 -4.77 -14.33
N CYS A 59 12.77 -3.83 -15.13
CA CYS A 59 13.34 -4.13 -16.44
C CYS A 59 14.80 -4.61 -16.36
N ALA A 60 15.55 -4.24 -15.32
CA ALA A 60 16.99 -4.47 -15.22
C ALA A 60 17.39 -5.94 -15.45
N PRO A 61 16.72 -6.96 -14.86
CA PRO A 61 17.07 -8.36 -15.10
C PRO A 61 16.92 -8.81 -16.56
N PHE A 62 16.08 -8.14 -17.36
CA PHE A 62 15.88 -8.52 -18.76
C PHE A 62 16.83 -7.82 -19.73
N LYS A 63 17.62 -6.84 -19.24
CA LYS A 63 18.58 -6.06 -20.02
C LYS A 63 20.02 -6.48 -19.78
N ASP A 64 20.31 -6.96 -18.57
CA ASP A 64 21.63 -7.47 -18.21
C ASP A 64 21.82 -8.89 -18.73
N ASN A 65 22.78 -9.08 -19.63
CA ASN A 65 23.09 -10.37 -20.22
C ASN A 65 23.60 -11.38 -19.18
N ASP A 66 24.24 -10.93 -18.10
CA ASP A 66 24.79 -11.82 -17.06
C ASP A 66 23.75 -12.19 -16.01
N SER A 67 22.55 -11.58 -16.06
CA SER A 67 21.49 -11.88 -15.12
C SER A 67 20.97 -13.31 -15.30
N PRO A 68 20.58 -14.00 -14.20
CA PRO A 68 19.95 -15.32 -14.31
C PRO A 68 18.67 -15.31 -15.15
N VAL A 69 17.94 -14.19 -15.18
CA VAL A 69 16.70 -14.02 -15.97
C VAL A 69 17.02 -14.01 -17.47
N TYR A 70 18.05 -13.28 -17.87
CA TYR A 70 18.47 -13.22 -19.26
C TYR A 70 19.07 -14.55 -19.72
N GLN A 71 19.92 -15.17 -18.88
CA GLN A 71 20.52 -16.48 -19.15
C GLN A 71 19.47 -17.60 -19.24
N ALA A 72 18.36 -17.50 -18.51
CA ALA A 72 17.21 -18.40 -18.63
C ALA A 72 16.37 -18.20 -19.91
N GLY A 73 16.80 -17.32 -20.83
CA GLY A 73 16.12 -17.07 -22.10
C GLY A 73 14.89 -16.16 -21.99
N LEU A 74 14.66 -15.49 -20.86
CA LEU A 74 13.55 -14.55 -20.74
C LEU A 74 13.94 -13.20 -21.34
N ARG A 75 13.06 -12.64 -22.16
CA ARG A 75 13.26 -11.34 -22.84
C ARG A 75 12.05 -10.45 -22.62
N LEU A 76 12.32 -9.20 -22.25
CA LEU A 76 11.30 -8.18 -22.16
C LEU A 76 10.74 -7.89 -23.56
N VAL A 77 9.41 -7.89 -23.67
CA VAL A 77 8.67 -7.49 -24.87
C VAL A 77 8.21 -6.05 -24.70
N SER A 78 7.61 -5.73 -23.56
CA SER A 78 7.19 -4.37 -23.21
C SER A 78 7.10 -4.19 -21.69
N ALA A 79 7.27 -2.95 -21.27
CA ALA A 79 7.03 -2.48 -19.91
C ALA A 79 6.24 -1.18 -20.00
N LYS A 80 5.17 -1.07 -19.22
CA LYS A 80 4.41 0.18 -19.08
C LYS A 80 3.88 0.29 -17.66
N THR A 81 3.61 1.49 -17.22
CA THR A 81 2.94 1.77 -15.96
C THR A 81 1.48 2.13 -16.20
N GLY A 82 0.69 2.12 -15.14
CA GLY A 82 -0.65 2.67 -15.16
C GLY A 82 -1.18 2.85 -13.75
N VAL A 83 -2.01 3.87 -13.59
CA VAL A 83 -2.75 4.15 -12.37
C VAL A 83 -4.19 3.69 -12.56
N VAL A 84 -4.70 2.95 -11.58
CA VAL A 84 -6.12 2.59 -11.50
C VAL A 84 -6.69 3.36 -10.31
N ASP A 85 -7.60 4.28 -10.60
CA ASP A 85 -8.18 5.16 -9.57
C ASP A 85 -8.93 4.38 -8.50
N CYS A 86 -8.90 4.92 -7.30
CA CYS A 86 -9.61 4.40 -6.14
C CYS A 86 -11.13 4.46 -6.36
N PRO A 87 -11.83 3.30 -6.38
CA PRO A 87 -13.26 3.28 -6.62
C PRO A 87 -14.05 3.97 -5.50
N TYR A 88 -13.57 3.92 -4.25
CA TYR A 88 -14.20 4.59 -3.11
C TYR A 88 -14.13 6.11 -3.21
N ARG A 89 -12.96 6.64 -3.62
CA ARG A 89 -12.78 8.08 -3.83
C ARG A 89 -13.66 8.55 -4.98
N ARG A 90 -13.69 7.81 -6.09
CA ARG A 90 -14.57 8.09 -7.22
C ARG A 90 -16.05 8.11 -6.80
N ALA A 91 -16.50 7.11 -6.06
CA ALA A 91 -17.88 7.04 -5.58
C ALA A 91 -18.24 8.25 -4.70
N PHE A 92 -17.33 8.67 -3.82
CA PHE A 92 -17.51 9.87 -2.99
C PHE A 92 -17.63 11.15 -3.84
N ASP A 93 -16.75 11.30 -4.84
CA ASP A 93 -16.77 12.47 -5.74
C ASP A 93 -18.02 12.53 -6.62
N GLU A 94 -18.45 11.38 -7.15
CA GLU A 94 -19.66 11.26 -7.97
C GLU A 94 -20.95 11.48 -7.15
N ALA A 95 -20.96 11.06 -5.89
CA ALA A 95 -22.10 11.25 -5.00
C ALA A 95 -22.27 12.71 -4.55
N GLY A 96 -21.19 13.50 -4.53
CA GLY A 96 -21.22 14.89 -4.08
C GLY A 96 -21.79 15.00 -2.65
N SER A 97 -22.86 15.78 -2.46
CA SER A 97 -23.49 15.93 -1.14
C SER A 97 -24.36 14.75 -0.69
N ALA A 98 -24.53 13.71 -1.53
CA ALA A 98 -25.32 12.52 -1.19
C ALA A 98 -24.55 11.50 -0.34
N MET A 99 -23.22 11.60 -0.26
CA MET A 99 -22.38 10.78 0.60
C MET A 99 -21.62 11.67 1.58
N SER A 100 -21.72 11.38 2.87
CA SER A 100 -20.96 12.09 3.91
C SER A 100 -19.50 11.64 3.93
N ALA A 101 -18.63 12.48 4.49
CA ALA A 101 -17.23 12.12 4.72
C ALA A 101 -17.06 10.88 5.61
N ARG A 102 -18.00 10.66 6.54
CA ARG A 102 -18.04 9.46 7.39
C ARG A 102 -18.35 8.21 6.58
N GLU A 103 -19.39 8.25 5.74
CA GLU A 103 -19.73 7.12 4.86
C GLU A 103 -18.57 6.81 3.89
N PHE A 104 -17.87 7.84 3.38
CA PHE A 104 -16.65 7.64 2.61
C PHE A 104 -15.59 6.89 3.43
N ALA A 105 -15.27 7.37 4.63
CA ALA A 105 -14.28 6.74 5.52
C ALA A 105 -14.61 5.28 5.83
N GLU A 106 -15.86 4.98 6.19
CA GLU A 106 -16.36 3.64 6.51
C GLU A 106 -16.33 2.69 5.29
N SER A 107 -16.46 3.23 4.07
CA SER A 107 -16.32 2.43 2.85
C SER A 107 -14.86 2.20 2.45
N TYR A 108 -14.01 3.21 2.65
CA TYR A 108 -12.62 3.25 2.21
C TYR A 108 -11.70 2.50 3.17
N VAL A 109 -11.66 2.84 4.46
CA VAL A 109 -10.66 2.31 5.40
C VAL A 109 -10.62 0.78 5.51
N PRO A 110 -11.74 0.03 5.42
CA PRO A 110 -11.68 -1.43 5.41
C PRO A 110 -10.81 -2.02 4.30
N THR A 111 -10.70 -1.33 3.15
CA THR A 111 -9.80 -1.76 2.06
C THR A 111 -8.34 -1.72 2.50
N LEU A 112 -7.95 -0.69 3.26
CA LEU A 112 -6.61 -0.53 3.81
C LEU A 112 -6.33 -1.63 4.83
N ARG A 113 -7.31 -1.89 5.71
CA ARG A 113 -7.22 -2.89 6.76
C ARG A 113 -6.97 -4.29 6.22
N SER A 114 -7.66 -4.67 5.14
CA SER A 114 -7.67 -6.02 4.59
C SER A 114 -6.28 -6.62 4.29
N TRP A 115 -5.29 -5.79 3.97
CA TRP A 115 -3.92 -6.23 3.64
C TRP A 115 -2.86 -5.78 4.65
N SER A 116 -3.16 -4.81 5.51
CA SER A 116 -2.19 -4.24 6.46
C SER A 116 -2.37 -4.67 7.91
N GLU A 117 -3.55 -5.17 8.31
CA GLU A 117 -3.85 -5.59 9.68
C GLU A 117 -2.83 -6.55 10.29
N ALA A 118 -2.42 -7.57 9.52
CA ALA A 118 -1.44 -8.55 9.98
C ALA A 118 -0.09 -7.92 10.35
N VAL A 119 0.32 -6.85 9.65
CA VAL A 119 1.58 -6.13 9.94
C VAL A 119 1.49 -5.43 11.29
N PHE A 120 0.38 -4.73 11.56
CA PHE A 120 0.16 -4.08 12.86
C PHE A 120 0.11 -5.10 13.99
N LEU A 121 -0.63 -6.21 13.81
CA LEU A 121 -0.70 -7.28 14.81
C LEU A 121 0.68 -7.89 15.10
N SER A 122 1.49 -8.14 14.07
CA SER A 122 2.84 -8.71 14.23
C SER A 122 3.85 -7.77 14.90
N GLY A 123 3.56 -6.47 14.94
CA GLY A 123 4.41 -5.50 15.61
C GLY A 123 4.16 -5.41 17.13
N LEU A 124 3.01 -5.90 17.59
CA LEU A 124 2.65 -5.90 19.00
C LEU A 124 3.33 -7.04 19.77
N ASP A 125 3.55 -6.84 21.07
CA ASP A 125 4.18 -7.86 21.92
C ASP A 125 3.29 -9.11 22.04
N ASP A 126 3.85 -10.30 21.76
CA ASP A 126 3.18 -11.59 21.87
C ASP A 126 2.78 -11.95 23.31
N ALA A 127 3.36 -11.29 24.32
CA ALA A 127 2.95 -11.43 25.71
C ALA A 127 1.56 -10.79 25.98
N ARG A 128 1.07 -9.89 25.12
CA ARG A 128 -0.27 -9.32 25.24
C ARG A 128 -1.33 -10.37 24.91
N PRO A 129 -2.46 -10.41 25.65
CA PRO A 129 -3.63 -11.19 25.25
C PRO A 129 -4.05 -10.89 23.81
N ALA A 130 -4.50 -11.92 23.08
CA ALA A 130 -4.93 -11.77 21.68
C ALA A 130 -6.01 -10.68 21.53
N ASP A 131 -7.03 -10.69 22.39
CA ASP A 131 -8.11 -9.71 22.36
C ASP A 131 -7.62 -8.27 22.55
N GLU A 132 -6.61 -8.06 23.41
CA GLU A 132 -6.00 -6.75 23.62
C GLU A 132 -5.28 -6.27 22.35
N ARG A 133 -4.53 -7.15 21.68
CA ARG A 133 -3.86 -6.82 20.41
C ARG A 133 -4.87 -6.44 19.33
N HIS A 134 -5.97 -7.19 19.22
CA HIS A 134 -7.05 -6.85 18.29
C HIS A 134 -7.69 -5.51 18.62
N GLN A 135 -7.98 -5.21 19.89
CA GLN A 135 -8.55 -3.91 20.31
C GLN A 135 -7.63 -2.73 20.01
N ILE A 136 -6.31 -2.89 20.17
CA ILE A 136 -5.32 -1.87 19.79
C ILE A 136 -5.40 -1.60 18.28
N VAL A 137 -5.42 -2.66 17.47
CA VAL A 137 -5.50 -2.51 16.01
C VAL A 137 -6.86 -1.97 15.54
N ASP A 138 -7.97 -2.34 16.19
CA ASP A 138 -9.28 -1.73 15.96
C ASP A 138 -9.25 -0.23 16.25
N THR A 139 -8.64 0.16 17.37
CA THR A 139 -8.47 1.58 17.74
C THR A 139 -7.66 2.33 16.69
N PHE A 140 -6.62 1.72 16.12
CA PHE A 140 -5.84 2.32 15.04
C PHE A 140 -6.70 2.61 13.80
N TYR A 141 -7.49 1.64 13.33
CA TYR A 141 -8.34 1.85 12.16
C TYR A 141 -9.50 2.82 12.44
N GLN A 142 -10.06 2.80 13.65
CA GLN A 142 -11.06 3.80 14.05
C GLN A 142 -10.49 5.23 13.97
N ARG A 143 -9.26 5.44 14.45
CA ARG A 143 -8.57 6.73 14.33
C ARG A 143 -8.30 7.12 12.88
N TYR A 144 -8.03 6.15 12.01
CA TYR A 144 -7.88 6.40 10.58
C TYR A 144 -9.22 6.85 9.98
N GLU A 145 -10.31 6.14 10.25
CA GLU A 145 -11.65 6.53 9.81
C GLU A 145 -12.02 7.93 10.29
N ASP A 146 -11.76 8.24 11.56
CA ASP A 146 -12.02 9.56 12.13
C ASP A 146 -11.22 10.66 11.44
N ARG A 147 -9.95 10.38 11.10
CA ARG A 147 -9.11 11.31 10.33
C ARG A 147 -9.72 11.58 8.95
N VAL A 148 -10.06 10.53 8.20
CA VAL A 148 -10.67 10.66 6.87
C VAL A 148 -12.02 11.36 6.94
N ALA A 149 -12.85 11.04 7.94
CA ALA A 149 -14.14 11.68 8.10
C ALA A 149 -14.02 13.17 8.46
N SER A 150 -12.96 13.56 9.18
CA SER A 150 -12.70 14.96 9.55
C SER A 150 -12.16 15.81 8.40
N ASP A 151 -11.36 15.21 7.53
CA ASP A 151 -10.79 15.84 6.33
C ASP A 151 -10.65 14.78 5.23
N PRO A 152 -11.68 14.55 4.40
CA PRO A 152 -11.66 13.50 3.38
C PRO A 152 -10.81 13.86 2.16
N SER A 153 -10.28 15.09 2.09
CA SER A 153 -9.57 15.60 0.93
C SER A 153 -8.27 14.83 0.70
N GLY A 154 -8.04 14.41 -0.54
CA GLY A 154 -6.81 13.74 -0.95
C GLY A 154 -6.63 12.31 -0.44
N HIS A 155 -7.55 11.77 0.36
CA HIS A 155 -7.53 10.35 0.73
C HIS A 155 -8.02 9.48 -0.43
N ALA A 156 -7.18 8.53 -0.82
CA ALA A 156 -7.47 7.53 -1.85
C ALA A 156 -6.55 6.31 -1.65
N MET A 157 -6.83 5.23 -2.37
CA MET A 157 -5.92 4.09 -2.51
C MET A 157 -5.88 3.71 -3.98
N ASP A 158 -5.32 4.60 -4.80
CA ASP A 158 -5.09 4.32 -6.21
C ASP A 158 -4.02 3.23 -6.34
N TYR A 159 -4.19 2.39 -7.34
CA TYR A 159 -3.25 1.30 -7.62
C TYR A 159 -2.31 1.71 -8.72
N VAL A 160 -1.02 1.79 -8.40
CA VAL A 160 0.03 2.02 -9.38
C VAL A 160 0.66 0.68 -9.76
N HIS A 161 0.52 0.32 -11.03
CA HIS A 161 0.94 -0.96 -11.55
C HIS A 161 2.06 -0.81 -12.58
N CYS A 162 2.99 -1.76 -12.56
CA CYS A 162 3.87 -2.06 -13.69
C CYS A 162 3.34 -3.29 -14.44
N TYR A 163 3.06 -3.11 -15.73
CA TYR A 163 2.63 -4.14 -16.67
C TYR A 163 3.82 -4.57 -17.51
N LEU A 164 4.23 -5.82 -17.35
CA LEU A 164 5.38 -6.39 -18.06
C LEU A 164 4.92 -7.53 -18.96
N ALA A 165 5.25 -7.43 -20.25
CA ALA A 165 5.16 -8.53 -21.19
C ALA A 165 6.56 -9.13 -21.38
N VAL A 166 6.69 -10.42 -21.14
CA VAL A 166 7.96 -11.17 -21.22
C VAL A 166 7.72 -12.39 -22.10
N LYS A 167 8.67 -12.68 -22.98
CA LYS A 167 8.69 -13.92 -23.77
C LYS A 167 9.87 -14.80 -23.35
N LYS A 168 9.71 -16.11 -23.51
CA LYS A 168 10.82 -17.05 -23.45
C LYS A 168 11.34 -17.29 -24.86
N THR A 169 12.63 -17.12 -25.09
CA THR A 169 13.27 -17.58 -26.33
C THR A 169 13.30 -19.11 -26.31
N ALA A 170 12.93 -19.75 -27.42
CA ALA A 170 13.12 -21.20 -27.54
C ALA A 170 14.60 -21.55 -27.32
N ASP A 171 14.88 -22.69 -26.69
CA ASP A 171 16.24 -23.20 -26.60
C ASP A 171 16.78 -23.32 -28.03
N GLN A 172 17.96 -22.76 -28.30
CA GLN A 172 18.63 -23.05 -29.57
C GLN A 172 18.95 -24.55 -29.57
N PRO A 173 18.58 -25.30 -30.61
CA PRO A 173 18.88 -26.73 -30.71
C PRO A 173 20.39 -26.98 -30.76
#